data_AF-A0A6C8MZ59-F1
#
_entry.id   AF-A0A6C8MZ59-F1
#
_cell.length_a   1.000
_cell.length_b   1.000
_cell.length_c   1.000
_cell.angle_alpha   90.00
_cell.angle_beta   90.00
_cell.angle_gamma   90.00
#
_symmetry.space_group_name_H-M   'P 1'
#
loop_
_entity.id
_entity.type
_entity.pdbx_description
1 polymer ?
#
loop_
_entity_poly.entity_id
_entity_poly.type
_entity_poly.pdbx_seq_one_letter_code
_entity_poly.pdbx_strand_id
1 'polypeptide(L)'
;MGKYYWHVSRLGGKPTEIRHYNHITKMYKFILRNPAMFKDKTLTIYDHAKPVTNMTFNEIKYRASLNLCETVERRYVLSLTQRLTE
;
A
#
# COMPACT_ATOMS: atom_id res chain seq x y z
N MET A 1 -21.21 7.47 0.97
CA MET A 1 -20.05 7.77 1.85
C MET A 1 -19.03 6.66 1.68
N GLY A 2 -17.84 7.00 1.14
CA GLY A 2 -16.95 6.08 0.42
C GLY A 2 -16.38 4.93 1.23
N LYS A 3 -16.55 3.70 0.71
CA LYS A 3 -16.03 2.45 1.27
C LYS A 3 -14.53 2.27 0.93
N TYR A 4 -13.64 3.14 1.41
CA TYR A 4 -12.21 3.06 1.02
C TYR A 4 -11.60 1.69 1.38
N TYR A 5 -11.21 0.88 0.41
CA TYR A 5 -10.61 -0.44 0.64
C TYR A 5 -9.20 -0.51 0.03
N TRP A 6 -8.21 -0.28 0.88
CA TRP A 6 -6.79 -0.47 0.57
C TRP A 6 -6.38 -1.91 0.78
N HIS A 7 -5.59 -2.46 -0.13
CA HIS A 7 -4.93 -3.75 0.09
C HIS A 7 -3.56 -3.78 -0.60
N VAL A 8 -2.77 -4.80 -0.26
CA VAL A 8 -1.50 -5.07 -0.94
C VAL A 8 -1.47 -6.49 -1.50
N SER A 9 -0.85 -6.64 -2.66
CA SER A 9 -0.43 -7.92 -3.20
C SER A 9 1.05 -7.89 -3.54
N ARG A 10 1.65 -9.06 -3.82
CA ARG A 10 3.04 -9.13 -4.28
C ARG A 10 3.06 -8.94 -5.80
N LEU A 11 3.94 -8.08 -6.28
CA LEU A 11 4.17 -7.90 -7.71
C LEU A 11 4.58 -9.25 -8.34
N GLY A 12 3.94 -9.63 -9.46
CA GLY A 12 4.20 -10.89 -10.16
C GLY A 12 3.68 -12.16 -9.50
N GLY A 13 3.04 -12.07 -8.33
CA GLY A 13 2.29 -13.18 -7.73
C GLY A 13 0.84 -13.21 -8.19
N LYS A 14 0.13 -14.35 -8.02
CA LYS A 14 -1.34 -14.33 -8.08
C LYS A 14 -1.84 -13.32 -7.04
N PRO A 15 -2.83 -12.46 -7.36
CA PRO A 15 -3.37 -11.49 -6.43
C PRO A 15 -4.20 -12.23 -5.38
N THR A 16 -3.55 -12.79 -4.37
CA THR A 16 -4.23 -13.18 -3.15
C THR A 16 -4.33 -11.92 -2.33
N GLU A 17 -5.49 -11.26 -2.35
CA GLU A 17 -5.78 -10.16 -1.41
C GLU A 17 -5.49 -10.68 0.00
N ILE A 18 -4.42 -10.17 0.61
CA ILE A 18 -4.00 -10.66 1.93
C ILE A 18 -4.97 -10.14 2.99
N ARG A 19 -5.39 -8.87 2.86
CA ARG A 19 -6.36 -8.22 3.73
C ARG A 19 -6.77 -6.84 3.20
N HIS A 20 -8.00 -6.42 3.50
CA HIS A 20 -8.47 -5.05 3.25
C HIS A 20 -8.27 -4.15 4.48
N TYR A 21 -8.01 -2.87 4.22
CA TYR A 21 -7.88 -1.83 5.20
C TYR A 21 -8.64 -0.59 4.79
N ASN A 22 -9.30 0.05 5.75
CA ASN A 22 -9.90 1.35 5.49
C ASN A 22 -8.86 2.46 5.30
N HIS A 23 -7.67 2.27 5.90
CA HIS A 23 -6.63 3.28 6.03
C HIS A 23 -5.28 2.71 5.55
N ILE A 24 -4.55 3.45 4.71
CA ILE A 24 -3.19 3.09 4.23
C ILE A 24 -2.23 2.96 5.40
N THR A 25 -2.32 3.89 6.36
CA THR A 25 -1.47 3.87 7.55
C THR A 25 -1.63 2.59 8.37
N LYS A 26 -2.84 2.01 8.42
CA LYS A 26 -3.08 0.70 9.08
C LYS A 26 -2.52 -0.46 8.26
N MET A 27 -2.62 -0.38 6.94
CA MET A 27 -2.03 -1.36 6.02
C MET A 27 -0.51 -1.40 6.17
N TYR A 28 0.17 -0.24 6.22
CA TYR A 28 1.62 -0.17 6.49
C TYR A 28 1.99 -0.84 7.81
N LYS A 29 1.26 -0.56 8.90
CA LYS A 29 1.50 -1.20 10.20
C LYS A 29 1.39 -2.73 10.11
N PHE A 30 0.46 -3.25 9.32
CA PHE A 30 0.36 -4.70 9.12
C PHE A 30 1.56 -5.26 8.34
N ILE A 31 1.95 -4.60 7.26
CA ILE A 31 3.12 -5.02 6.45
C ILE A 31 4.36 -5.09 7.33
N LEU A 32 4.61 -4.04 8.13
CA LEU A 32 5.77 -3.95 9.01
C LEU A 32 5.76 -4.97 10.16
N ARG A 33 4.57 -5.41 10.61
CA ARG A 33 4.43 -6.49 11.61
C ARG A 33 4.70 -7.88 11.03
N ASN A 34 4.70 -8.04 9.71
CA ASN A 34 4.85 -9.33 9.04
C ASN A 34 6.04 -9.34 8.05
N PRO A 35 7.26 -8.99 8.50
CA PRO A 35 8.40 -8.85 7.60
C PRO A 35 8.72 -10.13 6.84
N ALA A 36 8.58 -11.32 7.42
CA ALA A 36 8.81 -12.59 6.72
C ALA A 36 7.94 -12.75 5.45
N MET A 37 6.77 -12.12 5.42
CA MET A 37 5.85 -12.19 4.29
C MET A 37 6.21 -11.19 3.17
N PHE A 38 6.85 -10.07 3.50
CA PHE A 38 6.94 -8.89 2.65
C PHE A 38 8.35 -8.36 2.40
N LYS A 39 9.30 -8.69 3.28
CA LYS A 39 10.70 -8.30 3.14
C LYS A 39 11.25 -8.82 1.81
N ASP A 40 12.04 -7.97 1.15
CA ASP A 40 12.66 -8.24 -0.16
C ASP A 40 11.66 -8.42 -1.32
N LYS A 41 10.42 -7.96 -1.14
CA LYS A 41 9.37 -8.00 -2.18
C LYS A 41 8.91 -6.60 -2.56
N THR A 42 8.53 -6.49 -3.82
CA THR A 42 7.76 -5.35 -4.32
C THR A 42 6.28 -5.64 -4.12
N LEU A 43 5.57 -4.70 -3.50
CA LEU A 43 4.16 -4.80 -3.16
C LEU A 43 3.35 -3.84 -4.02
N THR A 44 2.34 -4.36 -4.68
CA THR A 44 1.37 -3.51 -5.38
C THR A 44 0.32 -3.06 -4.38
N ILE A 45 0.19 -1.74 -4.20
CA ILE A 45 -0.87 -1.11 -3.43
C ILE A 45 -2.09 -0.97 -4.32
N TYR A 46 -3.26 -1.30 -3.79
CA TYR A 46 -4.53 -1.17 -4.49
C TYR A 46 -5.47 -0.25 -3.72
N ASP A 47 -6.28 0.51 -4.46
CA ASP A 47 -7.44 1.24 -3.96
C ASP A 47 -8.69 0.74 -4.68
N HIS A 48 -9.70 0.28 -3.93
CA HIS A 48 -10.93 -0.28 -4.51
C HIS A 48 -10.67 -1.34 -5.60
N ALA A 49 -9.70 -2.23 -5.36
CA ALA A 49 -9.24 -3.28 -6.27
C ALA A 49 -8.54 -2.81 -7.55
N LYS A 50 -8.28 -1.51 -7.70
CA LYS A 50 -7.46 -0.97 -8.79
C LYS A 50 -6.01 -0.83 -8.32
N PRO A 51 -5.02 -1.34 -9.07
CA PRO A 51 -3.62 -1.14 -8.72
C PRO A 51 -3.31 0.36 -8.81
N VAL A 52 -2.70 0.89 -7.76
CA VAL A 52 -2.34 2.30 -7.61
C VAL A 52 -0.86 2.50 -7.86
N THR A 53 -0.01 1.71 -7.18
CA THR A 53 1.43 1.85 -7.30
C THR A 53 2.15 0.62 -6.77
N ASN A 54 3.42 0.46 -7.15
CA ASN A 54 4.31 -0.56 -6.61
C ASN A 54 5.26 0.10 -5.62
N MET A 55 5.37 -0.47 -4.41
CA MET A 55 6.32 -0.04 -3.38
C MET A 55 7.05 -1.22 -2.80
N THR A 56 8.34 -1.07 -2.59
CA THR A 56 9.16 -2.02 -1.82
C THR A 56 8.82 -1.95 -0.33
N PHE A 57 9.12 -3.02 0.39
CA PHE A 57 9.01 -3.05 1.86
C PHE A 57 9.78 -1.89 2.53
N ASN A 58 10.96 -1.54 2.00
CA ASN A 58 11.79 -0.46 2.56
C ASN A 58 11.16 0.92 2.34
N GLU A 59 10.54 1.17 1.19
CA GLU A 59 9.79 2.41 0.94
C GLU A 59 8.59 2.52 1.89
N ILE A 60 7.84 1.44 2.09
CA ILE A 60 6.73 1.42 3.06
C ILE A 60 7.21 1.66 4.48
N LYS A 61 8.34 1.06 4.87
CA LYS A 61 8.98 1.31 6.17
C LYS A 61 9.37 2.77 6.32
N TYR A 62 9.97 3.37 5.29
CA TYR A 62 10.30 4.78 5.28
C TYR A 62 9.05 5.65 5.42
N ARG A 63 8.03 5.47 4.59
CA ARG A 63 6.75 6.20 4.68
C ARG A 63 6.11 6.10 6.06
N ALA A 64 6.06 4.90 6.63
CA ALA A 64 5.50 4.69 7.97
C ALA A 64 6.31 5.40 9.07
N SER A 65 7.63 5.49 8.92
CA SER A 65 8.51 6.16 9.88
C SER A 65 8.30 7.68 9.93
N LEU A 66 7.80 8.29 8.84
CA LEU A 66 7.42 9.70 8.79
C LEU A 66 6.21 10.03 9.68
N ASN A 67 5.48 9.01 10.16
CA ASN A 67 4.31 9.15 11.05
C ASN A 67 3.26 10.17 10.55
N LEU A 68 3.08 10.25 9.23
CA LEU A 68 2.14 11.15 8.59
C LEU A 68 0.69 10.68 8.81
N CYS A 69 -0.23 11.63 8.84
CA CYS A 69 -1.64 11.31 9.00
C CYS A 69 -2.21 10.64 7.73
N GLU A 70 -3.30 9.88 7.91
CA GLU A 70 -3.94 9.10 6.83
C GLU A 70 -4.26 9.94 5.59
N THR A 71 -4.74 11.16 5.76
CA THR A 71 -5.09 12.05 4.64
C THR A 71 -3.87 12.40 3.78
N VAL A 72 -2.72 12.65 4.41
CA VAL A 72 -1.47 12.99 3.71
C VAL A 72 -0.94 11.76 2.96
N GLU A 73 -0.87 10.60 3.63
CA GLU A 73 -0.45 9.36 2.98
C GLU A 73 -1.36 8.98 1.82
N ARG A 74 -2.67 9.12 1.99
CA ARG A 74 -3.64 8.86 0.93
C ARG A 74 -3.41 9.72 -0.30
N ARG A 75 -3.24 11.03 -0.13
CA ARG A 75 -2.98 11.95 -1.25
C ARG A 75 -1.68 11.60 -1.95
N TYR A 76 -0.63 11.26 -1.20
CA TYR A 76 0.64 10.83 -1.78
C TYR A 76 0.50 9.55 -2.59
N VAL A 77 -0.11 8.50 -2.02
CA VAL A 77 -0.25 7.21 -2.71
C VAL A 77 -1.10 7.37 -3.98
N LEU A 78 -2.20 8.13 -3.93
CA LEU A 78 -3.05 8.38 -5.09
C LEU A 78 -2.36 9.24 -6.17
N SER A 79 -1.47 10.17 -5.80
CA SER A 79 -0.71 10.94 -6.80
C SER A 79 0.34 10.11 -7.53
N LEU A 80 0.75 8.98 -6.95
CA LEU A 80 1.60 8.01 -7.65
C LEU A 80 0.85 7.25 -8.74
N THR A 81 -0.46 7.01 -8.59
CA THR A 81 -1.29 6.40 -9.65
C THR A 81 -1.27 7.24 -10.91
N GLN A 82 -1.39 8.57 -10.77
CA GLN A 82 -1.42 9.49 -11.90
C GLN A 82 -0.17 9.36 -12.78
N ARG A 83 0.98 9.03 -12.16
CA ARG A 83 2.27 8.83 -12.85
C ARG A 83 2.41 7.48 -13.58
N LEU A 84 1.52 6.52 -13.33
CA LEU A 84 1.50 5.24 -14.06
C LEU A 84 0.61 5.28 -15.31
N THR A 85 -0.25 6.29 -15.41
CA THR A 85 -1.20 6.48 -16.51
C THR A 85 -0.77 7.54 -17.52
N GLU A 86 0.28 8.31 -17.22
CA GLU A 86 0.98 9.22 -18.16
C GLU A 86 2.14 8.49 -18.82
#